data_AF-A0A8B8AVD7-F1
#
_entry.id   AF-A0A8B8AVD7-F1
#
_cell.length_a   1.000
_cell.length_b   1.000
_cell.length_c   1.000
_cell.angle_alpha   90.00
_cell.angle_beta   90.00
_cell.angle_gamma   90.00
#
_symmetry.space_group_name_H-M   'P 1'
#
loop_
_entity.id
_entity.type
_entity.pdbx_description
1 polymer ?
#
loop_
_entity_poly.entity_id
_entity_poly.type
_entity_poly.pdbx_seq_one_letter_code
_entity_poly.pdbx_strand_id
1 'polypeptide(L)'
;MKALAIILLSLTSVAASVLVSPEVYYNCEMYPAGTTYQEIDKTRRECIMENVDGADRLFCKHWQCETPQCAEQDQVTWPDGCNACPGMCSSGGKFHQLGTGFTCPDNVNHCGCSETGGYFSTFIGYDRFALCNAPIV
;
A
#
# COMPACT_ATOMS: atom_id res chain seq x y z
N MET A 1 -39.17 23.95 -48.89
CA MET A 1 -38.82 22.58 -48.46
C MET A 1 -37.84 22.72 -47.29
N LYS A 2 -38.21 22.19 -46.11
CA LYS A 2 -37.48 22.40 -44.84
C LYS A 2 -36.26 21.47 -44.77
N ALA A 3 -35.09 22.03 -44.45
CA ALA A 3 -33.91 21.25 -44.13
C ALA A 3 -34.08 20.58 -42.76
N LEU A 4 -33.89 19.26 -42.70
CA LEU A 4 -33.87 18.49 -41.45
C LEU A 4 -32.45 18.57 -40.87
N ALA A 5 -32.28 19.31 -39.77
CA ALA A 5 -31.05 19.28 -39.00
C ALA A 5 -31.05 18.02 -38.11
N ILE A 6 -30.18 17.06 -38.42
CA ILE A 6 -29.93 15.89 -37.57
C ILE A 6 -29.01 16.34 -36.46
N ILE A 7 -29.56 16.53 -35.25
CA ILE A 7 -28.78 16.80 -34.04
C ILE A 7 -28.20 15.46 -33.58
N LEU A 8 -26.92 15.23 -33.86
CA LEU A 8 -26.15 14.14 -33.24
C LEU A 8 -25.92 14.49 -31.76
N LEU A 9 -26.74 13.92 -30.88
CA LEU A 9 -26.49 13.90 -29.44
C LEU A 9 -25.36 12.89 -29.18
N SER A 10 -24.13 13.37 -29.11
CA SER A 10 -23.00 12.58 -28.62
C SER A 10 -23.21 12.28 -27.14
N LEU A 11 -23.62 11.03 -26.83
CA LEU A 11 -23.57 10.49 -25.47
C LEU A 11 -22.10 10.38 -25.06
N THR A 12 -21.60 11.36 -24.30
CA THR A 12 -20.37 11.19 -23.54
C THR A 12 -20.67 10.22 -22.41
N SER A 13 -20.30 8.95 -22.60
CA SER A 13 -20.28 7.96 -21.53
C SER A 13 -19.26 8.42 -20.49
N VAL A 14 -19.73 9.09 -19.45
CA VAL A 14 -18.96 9.29 -18.23
C VAL A 14 -18.82 7.89 -17.64
N ALA A 15 -17.64 7.28 -17.79
CA ALA A 15 -17.30 6.08 -17.04
C ALA A 15 -17.44 6.46 -15.56
N ALA A 16 -18.53 6.03 -14.95
CA ALA A 16 -18.69 6.14 -13.52
C ALA A 16 -17.62 5.22 -12.92
N SER A 17 -16.51 5.81 -12.47
CA SER A 17 -15.58 5.14 -11.59
C SER A 17 -16.40 4.80 -10.35
N VAL A 18 -16.87 3.56 -10.25
CA VAL A 18 -17.42 3.05 -9.00
C VAL A 18 -16.27 3.21 -8.02
N LEU A 19 -16.38 4.15 -7.09
CA LEU A 19 -15.46 4.26 -5.97
C LEU A 19 -15.65 2.99 -5.15
N VAL A 20 -14.84 1.99 -5.49
CA VAL A 20 -14.69 0.76 -4.73
C VAL A 20 -14.13 1.18 -3.38
N SER A 21 -15.01 1.34 -2.41
CA SER A 21 -14.64 1.70 -1.05
C SER A 21 -14.23 0.40 -0.35
N PRO A 22 -13.00 0.29 0.15
CA PRO A 22 -12.60 -0.89 0.89
C PRO A 22 -13.40 -0.99 2.20
N GLU A 23 -13.60 -2.22 2.64
CA GLU A 23 -14.11 -2.52 3.98
C GLU A 23 -12.93 -2.55 4.96
N VAL A 24 -13.20 -2.33 6.25
CA VAL A 24 -12.17 -2.45 7.29
C VAL A 24 -12.05 -3.91 7.72
N TYR A 25 -10.85 -4.47 7.62
CA TYR A 25 -10.48 -5.77 8.16
C TYR A 25 -9.35 -5.60 9.17
N TYR A 26 -9.71 -5.53 10.46
CA TYR A 26 -8.77 -5.19 11.54
C TYR A 26 -7.99 -3.90 11.24
N ASN A 27 -6.67 -3.95 11.11
CA ASN A 27 -5.86 -2.77 10.75
C ASN A 27 -5.55 -2.67 9.24
N CYS A 28 -6.24 -3.45 8.41
CA CYS A 28 -6.18 -3.39 6.95
C CYS A 28 -7.49 -2.88 6.34
N GLU A 29 -7.36 -2.47 5.09
CA GLU A 29 -8.43 -2.35 4.12
C GLU A 29 -8.59 -3.68 3.37
N MET A 30 -9.82 -4.19 3.28
CA MET A 30 -10.19 -5.33 2.45
C MET A 30 -10.98 -4.85 1.25
N TYR A 31 -10.48 -5.14 0.06
CA TYR A 31 -11.11 -4.75 -1.20
C TYR A 31 -12.10 -5.83 -1.68
N PRO A 32 -13.11 -5.45 -2.48
CA PRO A 32 -14.01 -6.40 -3.12
C PRO A 32 -13.28 -7.47 -3.94
N ALA A 33 -13.97 -8.59 -4.12
CA ALA A 33 -13.48 -9.67 -4.95
C ALA A 33 -13.19 -9.19 -6.38
N GLY A 34 -12.03 -9.58 -6.92
CA GLY A 34 -11.59 -9.23 -8.27
C GLY A 34 -10.83 -7.91 -8.38
N THR A 35 -10.68 -7.13 -7.30
CA THR A 35 -9.77 -5.96 -7.30
C THR A 35 -8.32 -6.41 -7.48
N THR A 36 -7.63 -5.79 -8.43
CA THR A 36 -6.24 -6.12 -8.77
C THR A 36 -5.23 -5.12 -8.20
N TYR A 37 -3.96 -5.52 -8.14
CA TYR A 37 -2.85 -4.65 -7.72
C TYR A 37 -2.67 -3.40 -8.60
N GLN A 38 -3.21 -3.39 -9.81
CA GLN A 38 -3.11 -2.26 -10.75
C GLN A 38 -4.14 -1.17 -10.42
N GLU A 39 -5.20 -1.51 -9.71
CA GLU A 39 -6.29 -0.60 -9.35
C GLU A 39 -6.01 0.16 -8.05
N ILE A 40 -5.00 -0.28 -7.28
CA ILE A 40 -4.62 0.33 -6.01
C ILE A 40 -3.33 1.15 -6.13
N ASP A 41 -3.34 2.33 -5.51
CA ASP A 41 -2.11 3.06 -5.23
C ASP A 41 -1.25 2.23 -4.28
N LYS A 42 0.00 1.93 -4.61
CA LYS A 42 0.90 1.14 -3.75
C LYS A 42 1.73 2.00 -2.82
N THR A 43 1.57 3.32 -2.88
CA THR A 43 2.29 4.25 -2.02
C THR A 43 1.81 4.08 -0.58
N ARG A 44 2.74 3.98 0.37
CA ARG A 44 2.48 3.93 1.81
C ARG A 44 1.56 2.79 2.26
N ARG A 45 1.67 1.64 1.60
CA ARG A 45 0.95 0.44 1.98
C ARG A 45 1.67 -0.84 1.56
N GLU A 46 1.34 -1.91 2.26
CA GLU A 46 1.68 -3.29 1.92
C GLU A 46 0.39 -4.04 1.66
N CYS A 47 0.34 -4.86 0.60
CA CYS A 47 -0.87 -5.57 0.21
C CYS A 47 -0.59 -7.04 -0.05
N ILE A 48 -1.53 -7.90 0.34
CA ILE A 48 -1.56 -9.32 0.03
C ILE A 48 -2.89 -9.72 -0.61
N MET A 49 -2.82 -10.60 -1.59
CA MET A 49 -3.98 -11.21 -2.23
C MET A 49 -4.15 -12.63 -1.71
N GLU A 50 -5.34 -12.94 -1.22
CA GLU A 50 -5.69 -14.27 -0.73
C GLU A 50 -7.07 -14.70 -1.23
N ASN A 51 -7.25 -16.01 -1.41
CA ASN A 51 -8.55 -16.58 -1.72
C ASN A 51 -9.38 -16.75 -0.44
N VAL A 52 -10.51 -16.06 -0.36
CA VAL A 52 -11.45 -16.13 0.77
C VAL A 52 -12.81 -16.54 0.22
N ASP A 53 -13.31 -17.68 0.69
CA ASP A 53 -14.60 -18.26 0.27
C ASP A 53 -14.73 -18.43 -1.26
N GLY A 54 -13.63 -18.80 -1.93
CA GLY A 54 -13.60 -19.05 -3.37
C GLY A 54 -13.39 -17.80 -4.22
N ALA A 55 -13.13 -16.64 -3.62
CA ALA A 55 -12.87 -15.39 -4.34
C ALA A 55 -11.56 -14.73 -3.89
N ASP A 56 -10.77 -14.26 -4.84
CA ASP A 56 -9.53 -13.53 -4.55
C ASP A 56 -9.86 -12.14 -4.01
N ARG A 57 -9.33 -11.83 -2.83
CA ARG A 57 -9.49 -10.56 -2.13
C ARG A 57 -8.14 -9.97 -1.81
N LEU A 58 -8.06 -8.65 -1.94
CA LEU A 58 -6.86 -7.88 -1.62
C LEU A 58 -6.99 -7.26 -0.24
N PHE A 59 -5.98 -7.46 0.60
CA PHE A 59 -5.88 -6.89 1.94
C PHE A 59 -4.67 -5.95 1.97
N CYS A 60 -4.90 -4.68 2.29
CA CYS A 60 -3.85 -3.67 2.30
C CYS A 60 -3.73 -3.02 3.67
N LYS A 61 -2.52 -3.01 4.23
CA LYS A 61 -2.19 -2.28 5.44
C LYS A 61 -1.58 -0.94 5.08
N HIS A 62 -2.20 0.14 5.53
CA HIS A 62 -1.75 1.50 5.26
C HIS A 62 -0.99 2.05 6.46
N TRP A 63 -0.05 2.95 6.20
CA TRP A 63 0.66 3.68 7.25
C TRP A 63 0.74 5.16 6.97
N GLN A 64 0.85 5.92 8.06
CA GLN A 64 1.28 7.30 8.03
C GLN A 64 2.80 7.34 8.23
N CYS A 65 3.47 8.19 7.48
CA CYS A 65 4.91 8.39 7.66
C CYS A 65 5.16 9.21 8.92
N GLU A 66 6.11 8.77 9.74
CA GLU A 66 6.73 9.63 10.74
C GLU A 66 7.31 10.89 10.07
N THR A 67 7.40 12.00 10.81
CA THR A 67 7.88 13.28 10.27
C THR A 67 9.39 13.41 10.48
N PRO A 68 10.19 13.52 9.40
CA PRO A 68 11.63 13.72 9.51
C PRO A 68 11.97 15.00 10.27
N GLN A 69 13.02 14.96 11.09
CA GLN A 69 13.49 16.11 11.87
C GLN A 69 14.58 16.94 11.16
N CYS A 70 15.00 16.50 9.98
CA CYS A 70 15.94 17.20 9.10
C CYS A 70 15.20 18.02 8.05
N ALA A 71 15.92 18.96 7.43
CA ALA A 71 15.36 19.82 6.40
C ALA A 71 14.95 19.02 5.15
N GLU A 72 13.91 19.48 4.45
CA GLU A 72 13.30 18.76 3.33
C GLU A 72 14.30 18.41 2.22
N GLN A 73 15.25 19.30 1.94
CA GLN A 73 16.29 19.07 0.93
C GLN A 73 17.28 17.95 1.28
N ASP A 74 17.36 17.55 2.55
CA ASP A 74 18.28 16.50 3.02
C ASP A 74 17.58 15.13 3.10
N GLN A 75 16.25 15.08 2.92
CA GLN A 75 15.47 13.87 3.08
C GLN A 75 15.66 12.90 1.91
N VAL A 76 15.62 11.61 2.21
CA VAL A 76 15.68 10.51 1.23
C VAL A 76 14.34 9.79 1.22
N THR A 77 13.75 9.62 0.04
CA THR A 77 12.51 8.83 -0.16
C THR A 77 12.83 7.35 -0.19
N TRP A 78 12.11 6.57 0.62
CA TRP A 78 12.24 5.13 0.73
C TRP A 78 11.16 4.39 -0.07
N PRO A 79 11.34 3.08 -0.36
CA PRO A 79 10.39 2.28 -1.14
C PRO A 79 8.99 2.20 -0.53
N ASP A 80 8.86 2.41 0.78
CA ASP A 80 7.56 2.45 1.48
C ASP A 80 6.79 3.77 1.24
N GLY A 81 7.34 4.69 0.45
CA GLY A 81 6.71 5.97 0.10
C GLY A 81 6.88 7.06 1.16
N CYS A 82 7.75 6.86 2.15
CA CYS A 82 8.06 7.81 3.19
C CYS A 82 9.45 8.42 3.01
N ASN A 83 9.59 9.67 3.44
CA ASN A 83 10.88 10.36 3.49
C ASN A 83 11.51 10.13 4.86
N ALA A 84 12.82 9.93 4.92
CA ALA A 84 13.58 9.84 6.16
C ALA A 84 14.85 10.70 6.10
N CYS A 85 15.42 11.00 7.27
CA CYS A 85 16.69 11.72 7.34
C CYS A 85 17.88 10.85 6.93
N PRO A 86 18.99 11.47 6.48
CA PRO A 86 20.23 10.75 6.29
C PRO A 86 20.61 9.98 7.56
N GLY A 87 21.03 8.73 7.41
CA GLY A 87 21.32 7.86 8.55
C GLY A 87 20.13 7.06 9.09
N MET A 88 18.96 7.14 8.44
CA MET A 88 17.76 6.40 8.82
C MET A 88 17.13 5.71 7.59
N CYS A 89 16.51 4.55 7.82
CA CYS A 89 15.60 3.92 6.87
C CYS A 89 14.14 4.16 7.27
N SER A 90 13.24 4.19 6.29
CA SER A 90 11.80 4.07 6.55
C SER A 90 11.30 2.68 6.18
N SER A 91 10.49 2.09 7.06
CA SER A 91 9.71 0.89 6.78
C SER A 91 8.38 0.92 7.53
N GLY A 92 7.28 0.68 6.81
CA GLY A 92 5.93 0.76 7.40
C GLY A 92 5.62 2.12 8.01
N GLY A 93 6.22 3.19 7.48
CA GLY A 93 6.05 4.54 7.97
C GLY A 93 6.86 4.89 9.23
N LYS A 94 7.72 4.00 9.71
CA LYS A 94 8.56 4.22 10.89
C LYS A 94 10.03 4.37 10.54
N PHE A 95 10.74 5.19 11.33
CA PHE A 95 12.18 5.35 11.15
C PHE A 95 13.00 4.32 11.93
N HIS A 96 14.03 3.81 11.28
CA HIS A 96 14.97 2.84 11.81
C HIS A 96 16.40 3.34 11.62
N GLN A 97 17.25 3.21 12.62
CA GLN A 97 18.66 3.59 12.52
C GLN A 97 19.40 2.60 11.60
N LEU A 98 20.41 3.11 10.87
CA LEU A 98 21.34 2.24 10.15
C LEU A 98 22.00 1.22 11.09
N GLY A 99 22.22 0.01 10.60
CA GLY A 99 22.74 -1.13 11.35
C GLY A 99 21.70 -1.89 12.19
N THR A 100 20.45 -1.44 12.24
CA THR A 100 19.42 -2.06 13.10
C THR A 100 18.58 -3.11 12.37
N GLY A 101 18.16 -4.11 13.15
CA GLY A 101 17.18 -5.12 12.80
C GLY A 101 15.83 -4.86 13.48
N PHE A 102 14.74 -5.18 12.81
CA PHE A 102 13.38 -4.96 13.31
C PHE A 102 12.37 -5.90 12.63
N THR A 103 11.20 -6.09 13.24
CA THR A 103 10.09 -6.81 12.61
C THR A 103 9.50 -5.96 11.47
N CYS A 104 9.34 -6.56 10.30
CA CYS A 104 8.75 -5.90 9.14
C CYS A 104 7.27 -5.55 9.37
N PRO A 105 6.67 -4.65 8.57
CA PRO A 105 5.26 -4.29 8.68
C PRO A 105 4.27 -5.45 8.49
N ASP A 106 4.72 -6.53 7.85
CA ASP A 106 3.99 -7.79 7.66
C ASP A 106 3.88 -8.66 8.95
N ASN A 107 4.57 -8.29 10.03
CA ASN A 107 4.64 -8.98 11.31
C ASN A 107 5.22 -10.42 11.28
N VAL A 108 5.78 -10.86 10.16
CA VAL A 108 6.38 -12.20 9.99
C VAL A 108 7.87 -12.10 9.76
N ASN A 109 8.28 -11.21 8.87
CA ASN A 109 9.66 -11.10 8.45
C ASN A 109 10.48 -10.27 9.43
N HIS A 110 11.78 -10.57 9.45
CA HIS A 110 12.75 -9.71 10.07
C HIS A 110 13.42 -8.86 8.99
N CYS A 111 13.35 -7.55 9.15
CA CYS A 111 13.90 -6.54 8.27
C CYS A 111 15.14 -5.91 8.87
N GLY A 112 15.97 -5.32 8.03
CA GLY A 112 17.12 -4.55 8.50
C GLY A 112 17.44 -3.35 7.64
N CYS A 113 17.93 -2.32 8.32
CA CYS A 113 18.42 -1.08 7.75
C CYS A 113 19.95 -1.19 7.65
N SER A 114 20.48 -1.51 6.47
CA SER A 114 21.92 -1.72 6.26
C SER A 114 22.71 -0.44 6.46
N GLU A 115 23.91 -0.52 7.04
CA GLU A 115 24.84 0.61 7.20
C GLU A 115 25.20 1.30 5.88
N THR A 116 25.08 0.59 4.76
CA THR A 116 25.33 1.12 3.41
C THR A 116 24.12 1.83 2.79
N GLY A 117 23.02 1.99 3.53
CA GLY A 117 21.80 2.66 3.04
C GLY A 117 20.86 1.75 2.24
N GLY A 118 20.85 0.44 2.55
CA GLY A 118 19.99 -0.56 1.89
C GLY A 118 19.00 -1.24 2.84
N TYR A 119 18.05 -1.97 2.26
CA TYR A 119 17.03 -2.74 2.99
C TYR A 119 17.18 -4.23 2.71
N PHE A 120 16.97 -5.07 3.73
CA PHE A 120 16.86 -6.52 3.55
C PHE A 120 15.72 -7.08 4.39
N SER A 121 15.22 -8.26 4.00
CA SER A 121 14.15 -9.01 4.68
C SER A 121 14.48 -10.51 4.65
N THR A 122 13.88 -11.30 5.54
CA THR A 122 13.97 -12.76 5.54
C THR A 122 13.17 -13.45 4.43
N PHE A 123 12.27 -12.72 3.72
CA PHE A 123 11.46 -13.21 2.59
C PHE A 123 10.61 -14.46 2.88
N ILE A 124 10.15 -14.63 4.12
CA ILE A 124 9.15 -15.62 4.53
C ILE A 124 7.77 -15.15 4.06
N GLY A 125 7.00 -16.06 3.46
CA GLY A 125 5.61 -15.77 3.08
C GLY A 125 4.74 -15.49 4.31
N TYR A 126 3.82 -14.55 4.18
CA TYR A 126 2.87 -14.16 5.23
C TYR A 126 1.44 -14.21 4.67
N ASP A 127 0.44 -14.12 5.54
CA ASP A 127 -0.98 -14.14 5.19
C ASP A 127 -1.69 -12.85 5.66
N ARG A 128 -3.00 -12.73 5.40
CA ARG A 128 -3.78 -11.57 5.89
C ARG A 128 -3.82 -11.51 7.41
N PHE A 129 -3.71 -12.64 8.13
CA PHE A 129 -3.81 -12.62 9.58
C PHE A 129 -2.61 -11.92 10.19
N ALA A 130 -1.41 -12.29 9.74
CA ALA A 130 -0.18 -11.64 10.17
C ALA A 130 -0.11 -10.17 9.74
N LEU A 131 -0.34 -9.88 8.45
CA LEU A 131 -0.30 -8.50 7.94
C LEU A 131 -1.28 -7.61 8.71
N CYS A 132 -2.53 -8.07 8.84
CA CYS A 132 -3.63 -7.28 9.36
C CYS A 132 -3.79 -7.35 10.89
N ASN A 133 -2.85 -8.00 11.58
CA ASN A 133 -2.88 -8.24 13.03
C ASN A 133 -4.22 -8.84 13.48
N ALA A 134 -4.75 -9.77 12.69
CA ALA A 134 -5.99 -10.48 12.96
C ALA A 134 -5.69 -11.79 13.69
N PRO A 135 -6.54 -12.23 14.65
CA PRO A 135 -6.39 -13.52 15.28
C PRO A 135 -6.60 -14.65 14.27
N ILE A 136 -5.81 -15.72 14.43
CA ILE A 136 -6.03 -16.98 13.71
C ILE A 136 -7.24 -17.66 14.38
N VAL A 137 -8.28 -17.93 13.59
CA VAL A 137 -9.53 -18.59 14.01
C VAL A 137 -9.67 -19.96 13.37
#